data_AF-K8P261-F1
#
_entry.id   AF-K8P261-F1
#
_cell.length_a   1.000
_cell.length_b   1.000
_cell.length_c   1.000
_cell.angle_alpha   90.00
_cell.angle_beta   90.00
_cell.angle_gamma   90.00
#
_symmetry.space_group_name_H-M   'P 1'
#
loop_
_entity.id
_entity.type
_entity.pdbx_description
1 polymer ?
#
loop_
_entity_poly.entity_id
_entity_poly.type
_entity_poly.pdbx_seq_one_letter_code
_entity_poly.pdbx_strand_id
1 'polypeptide(L)' 'MKKPLTLPEEEPRKIQRADIAPAEGFTLVVDGHFKTQYNDEAAAKKAAAELLGRYKMLQIEIYDAAKRERTKFS' A
#
# COMPACT_ATOMS: atom_id res chain seq x y z
N MET A 1 -45.85 -7.18 12.28
CA MET A 1 -44.81 -6.41 12.99
C MET A 1 -43.58 -6.33 12.08
N LYS A 2 -43.19 -5.12 11.64
CA LYS A 2 -42.01 -4.94 10.77
C LYS A 2 -40.76 -5.01 11.65
N LYS A 3 -39.93 -6.05 11.45
CA LYS A 3 -38.59 -6.11 12.06
C LYS A 3 -37.73 -5.02 11.38
N PRO A 4 -37.09 -4.11 12.13
CA PRO A 4 -36.19 -3.15 11.51
C PRO A 4 -34.96 -3.92 11.05
N LEU A 5 -34.57 -3.75 9.77
CA LEU A 5 -33.27 -4.22 9.31
C LEU A 5 -32.22 -3.28 9.90
N THR A 6 -31.61 -3.70 11.00
CA THR A 6 -30.36 -3.10 11.49
C THR A 6 -29.28 -3.43 10.45
N LEU A 7 -28.96 -2.46 9.61
CA LEU A 7 -27.76 -2.52 8.76
C LEU A 7 -26.57 -2.61 9.72
N PRO A 8 -25.66 -3.60 9.57
CA PRO A 8 -24.43 -3.60 10.35
C PRO A 8 -23.70 -2.30 10.04
N GLU A 9 -23.31 -1.59 11.10
CA GLU A 9 -22.48 -0.40 11.05
C GLU A 9 -21.32 -0.68 10.09
N GLU A 10 -21.34 -0.06 8.90
CA GLU A 10 -20.25 -0.18 7.96
C GLU A 10 -19.04 0.42 8.69
N GLU A 11 -18.16 -0.45 9.19
CA GLU A 11 -16.84 -0.07 9.66
C GLU A 11 -16.31 0.95 8.67
N PRO A 12 -15.86 2.14 9.11
CA PRO A 12 -15.48 3.20 8.20
C PRO A 12 -14.47 2.61 7.25
N ARG A 13 -14.91 2.39 6.00
CA ARG A 13 -14.02 1.89 4.95
C ARG A 13 -12.89 2.88 4.98
N LYS A 14 -11.69 2.45 5.41
CA LYS A 14 -10.48 3.24 5.29
C LYS A 14 -10.23 3.34 3.79
N ILE A 15 -10.99 4.22 3.14
CA ILE A 15 -10.81 4.63 1.76
C ILE A 15 -9.56 5.50 1.84
N GLN A 16 -8.40 4.84 1.98
CA GLN A 16 -7.13 5.46 1.71
C GLN A 16 -7.21 5.85 0.24
N ARG A 17 -7.45 7.14 -0.02
CA ARG A 17 -7.44 7.65 -1.38
C ARG A 17 -6.07 7.32 -1.96
N ALA A 18 -6.05 6.60 -3.08
CA ALA A 18 -4.81 6.22 -3.76
C ALA A 18 -3.95 7.43 -4.15
N ASP A 19 -4.58 8.61 -4.27
CA ASP A 19 -3.91 9.90 -4.55
C ASP A 19 -3.24 10.55 -3.34
N ILE A 20 -3.54 10.11 -2.11
CA ILE A 20 -2.96 10.69 -0.90
C ILE A 20 -1.74 9.86 -0.55
N ALA A 21 -0.56 10.46 -0.72
CA ALA A 21 0.68 9.93 -0.17
C ALA A 21 0.43 9.66 1.32
N PRO A 22 0.63 8.42 1.78
CA PRO A 22 0.31 8.10 3.15
C PRO A 22 1.10 9.00 4.10
N ALA A 23 0.49 9.38 5.22
CA ALA A 23 1.15 10.26 6.17
C ALA A 23 2.36 9.57 6.84
N GLU A 24 2.32 8.24 6.94
CA GLU A 24 3.29 7.42 7.66
C GLU A 24 3.44 6.04 6.99
N GLY A 25 4.57 5.37 7.22
CA GLY A 25 4.86 4.03 6.70
C GLY A 25 5.54 4.01 5.33
N PHE A 26 5.46 2.88 4.65
CA PHE A 26 6.15 2.58 3.40
C PHE A 26 5.15 2.17 2.33
N THR A 27 5.31 2.64 1.10
CA THR A 27 4.43 2.26 -0.01
C THR A 27 5.22 1.62 -1.12
N LEU A 28 4.75 0.47 -1.59
CA LEU A 28 5.31 -0.18 -2.77
C LEU A 28 4.85 0.57 -4.02
N VAL A 29 5.82 1.05 -4.78
CA VAL A 29 5.65 1.67 -6.09
C VAL A 29 6.07 0.64 -7.13
N VAL A 30 5.18 0.31 -8.05
CA VAL A 30 5.43 -0.63 -9.14
C VAL A 30 5.18 0.10 -10.44
N ASP A 31 6.20 0.18 -11.30
CA ASP A 31 6.17 0.91 -12.57
C ASP A 31 5.61 2.35 -12.41
N GLY A 32 6.07 3.04 -11.35
CA GLY A 32 5.66 4.41 -11.03
C GLY A 32 4.30 4.56 -10.35
N HIS A 33 3.57 3.46 -10.09
CA HIS A 33 2.26 3.49 -9.45
C HIS A 33 2.30 2.98 -8.01
N PHE A 34 1.72 3.72 -7.08
CA PHE A 34 1.52 3.26 -5.71
C PHE A 34 0.51 2.10 -5.69
N LYS A 35 0.91 0.98 -5.10
CA LYS A 35 0.08 -0.24 -5.05
C LYS A 35 -0.38 -0.55 -3.64
N THR A 36 0.59 -0.77 -2.75
CA THR A 36 0.32 -1.32 -1.41
C THR A 36 1.09 -0.54 -0.37
N GLN A 37 0.39 -0.09 0.67
CA GLN A 37 1.01 0.51 1.84
C GLN A 37 1.33 -0.57 2.88
N TYR A 38 2.49 -0.44 3.49
CA TYR A 38 3.02 -1.24 4.58
C TYR A 38 3.38 -0.31 5.74
N ASN A 39 3.21 -0.77 6.98
CA ASN A 39 3.66 0.00 8.13
C ASN A 39 5.18 -0.08 8.30
N ASP A 40 5.78 -1.22 7.91
CA ASP A 40 7.20 -1.52 8.09
C ASP A 40 7.98 -1.59 6.78
N GLU A 41 9.21 -1.08 6.79
CA GLU A 41 10.12 -1.14 5.65
C GLU A 41 10.45 -2.59 5.28
N ALA A 42 10.65 -3.44 6.29
CA ALA A 42 10.96 -4.85 6.09
C ALA A 42 9.82 -5.58 5.37
N ALA A 43 8.56 -5.24 5.69
CA ALA A 43 7.40 -5.80 5.02
C ALA A 43 7.32 -5.34 3.57
N ALA A 44 7.55 -4.04 3.30
CA ALA A 44 7.62 -3.51 1.94
C ALA A 44 8.75 -4.17 1.11
N LYS A 45 9.95 -4.35 1.69
CA LYS A 45 11.08 -5.03 1.03
C LYS A 45 10.79 -6.50 0.73
N LYS A 46 10.15 -7.21 1.66
CA LYS A 46 9.79 -8.61 1.44
C LYS A 46 8.80 -8.74 0.27
N ALA A 47 7.76 -7.90 0.26
CA ALA A 47 6.80 -7.86 -0.84
C ALA A 47 7.47 -7.46 -2.17
N ALA A 48 8.38 -6.50 -2.16
CA ALA A 48 9.18 -6.12 -3.33
C ALA A 48 9.97 -7.30 -3.89
N ALA A 49 10.67 -8.04 -3.02
CA ALA A 49 11.45 -9.22 -3.41
C ALA A 49 10.57 -10.34 -4.00
N GLU A 50 9.41 -10.61 -3.39
CA GLU A 50 8.46 -11.60 -3.92
C GLU A 50 7.93 -11.20 -5.30
N LEU A 51 7.64 -9.91 -5.50
CA LEU A 51 7.14 -9.39 -6.76
C LEU A 51 8.22 -9.42 -7.85
N LEU A 52 9.45 -9.01 -7.54
CA LEU A 52 10.60 -9.04 -8.46
C LEU A 52 10.96 -10.48 -8.84
N GLY A 53 10.84 -11.41 -7.88
CA GLY A 53 11.06 -12.84 -8.11
C GLY A 53 10.07 -13.44 -9.10
N ARG A 54 8.79 -13.03 -9.04
CA ARG A 54 7.76 -13.44 -10.01
C ARG A 54 7.88 -12.71 -11.34
N TYR A 55 8.21 -11.42 -11.31
CA TYR A 55 8.19 -10.55 -12.47
C TYR A 55 9.47 -9.71 -12.53
N LYS A 56 10.53 -10.29 -13.08
CA LYS A 56 11.85 -9.63 -13.21
C LYS A 56 11.85 -8.38 -14.09
N MET A 57 10.79 -8.13 -14.84
CA MET A 57 10.65 -6.96 -15.72
C MET A 57 10.08 -5.72 -15.02
N LEU A 58 9.53 -5.86 -13.80
CA LEU A 58 8.90 -4.73 -13.10
C LEU A 58 9.96 -3.81 -12.48
N GLN A 59 9.75 -2.50 -12.58
CA GLN A 59 10.50 -1.55 -11.78
C GLN A 59 9.79 -1.37 -10.43
N ILE A 60 10.45 -1.82 -9.37
CA ILE A 60 9.91 -1.73 -8.01
C ILE A 60 10.69 -0.69 -7.24
N GLU A 61 9.97 0.19 -6.55
CA GLU A 61 10.53 1.20 -5.66
C GLU A 61 9.73 1.18 -4.35
N ILE A 62 10.38 1.56 -3.27
CA ILE A 62 9.76 1.70 -1.96
C ILE A 62 9.73 3.18 -1.64
N TYR A 63 8.53 3.72 -1.46
CA TYR A 63 8.31 5.08 -1.02
C TYR A 63 8.27 5.11 0.51
N ASP A 64 9.21 5.82 1.12
CA ASP A 64 9.19 6.15 2.54
C ASP A 64 8.34 7.42 2.72
N ALA A 65 7.18 7.30 3.37
CA ALA A 65 6.30 8.43 3.62
C ALA A 65 6.88 9.43 4.61
N ALA A 66 7.65 8.96 5.61
CA ALA A 66 8.22 9.81 6.65
C ALA A 66 9.30 10.74 6.07
N LYS A 67 10.10 10.23 5.12
CA LYS A 67 11.12 11.01 4.41
C LYS A 67 10.62 11.62 3.10
N ARG A 68 9.48 11.15 2.60
CA ARG A 68 8.95 11.43 1.25
C ARG A 68 9.93 11.07 0.14
N GLU A 69 10.74 10.04 0.36
CA GLU A 69 11.77 9.58 -0.58
C GLU A 69 11.36 8.27 -1.25
N ARG A 70 11.81 8.07 -2.49
CA ARG A 70 11.65 6.80 -3.22
C ARG A 70 13.00 6.12 -3.33
N THR A 71 13.08 4.89 -2.84
CA THR A 71 14.27 4.06 -2.97
C THR A 71 14.00 2.96 -3.98
N LYS A 72 14.79 2.91 -5.05
CA LYS A 72 14.70 1.84 -6.04
C LYS A 72 15.08 0.51 -5.40
N PHE A 73 14.23 -0.50 -5.58
CA PHE A 73 14.52 -1.86 -5.17
C PHE A 73 15.09 -2.60 -6.39
N SER A 74 16.39 -2.84 -6.37
CA SER A 74 17.16 -3.49 -7.45
C SER A 74 17.69 -4.84 -7.03
#